data_AF-A0A657AUM4-F1
#
_entry.id   AF-A0A657AUM4-F1
#
_cell.length_a   1.000
_cell.length_b   1.000
_cell.length_c   1.000
_cell.angle_alpha   90.00
_cell.angle_beta   90.00
_cell.angle_gamma   90.00
#
_symmetry.space_group_name_H-M   'P 1'
#
loop_
_entity.id
_entity.type
_entity.pdbx_description
1 polymer ?
#
loop_
_entity_poly.entity_id
_entity_poly.type
_entity_poly.pdbx_seq_one_letter_code
_entity_poly.pdbx_strand_id
1 'polypeptide(L)'
;MTNVADYLLLTAAFSLLLSLALAWLASFILYADIKALKRLFPASHQLIRAHIDYILMCLLLVACYYLNEKLSLELPGWVIYTTCFGALYNPFGFIVLAIKPHMAKPKSTSDKARILLGFLPATIGYGYIMWLTLITLL
;
A
#
# COMPACT_ATOMS: atom_id res chain seq x y z
N MET A 1 -23.82 5.43 -11.70
CA MET A 1 -23.54 4.29 -10.81
C MET A 1 -22.05 4.04 -10.95
N THR A 2 -21.27 4.17 -9.88
CA THR A 2 -19.82 3.87 -9.93
C THR A 2 -19.64 2.38 -10.18
N ASN A 3 -18.79 2.02 -11.14
CA ASN A 3 -18.39 0.65 -11.35
C ASN A 3 -17.62 0.20 -10.09
N VAL A 4 -17.78 -1.04 -9.65
CA VAL A 4 -17.00 -1.56 -8.52
C VAL A 4 -15.50 -1.47 -8.81
N ALA A 5 -15.09 -1.56 -10.08
CA ALA A 5 -13.69 -1.34 -10.48
C ALA A 5 -13.18 0.07 -10.17
N ASP A 6 -14.03 1.10 -10.10
CA ASP A 6 -13.65 2.49 -9.80
C ASP A 6 -13.01 2.63 -8.42
N TYR A 7 -13.28 1.70 -7.49
CA TYR A 7 -12.63 1.67 -6.19
C TYR A 7 -11.11 1.48 -6.29
N LEU A 8 -10.60 0.86 -7.36
CA LEU A 8 -9.16 0.76 -7.63
C LEU A 8 -8.56 2.16 -7.87
N LEU A 9 -9.18 2.97 -8.73
CA LEU A 9 -8.73 4.33 -9.01
C LEU A 9 -8.90 5.26 -7.80
N LEU A 10 -10.01 5.14 -7.08
CA LEU A 10 -10.24 5.91 -5.86
C LEU A 10 -9.13 5.62 -4.83
N THR A 11 -8.80 4.34 -4.64
CA THR A 11 -7.75 3.92 -3.71
C THR A 11 -6.37 4.34 -4.21
N ALA A 12 -6.14 4.34 -5.53
CA ALA A 12 -4.89 4.81 -6.11
C ALA A 12 -4.68 6.31 -5.85
N ALA A 13 -5.71 7.13 -6.10
CA ALA A 13 -5.67 8.57 -5.83
C ALA A 13 -5.40 8.84 -4.33
N PHE A 14 -6.08 8.10 -3.44
CA PHE A 14 -5.85 8.21 -2.01
C PHE A 14 -4.42 7.81 -1.62
N SER A 15 -3.89 6.73 -2.20
CA SER A 15 -2.52 6.26 -1.97
C SER A 15 -1.49 7.31 -2.40
N LEU A 16 -1.71 7.96 -3.55
CA LEU A 16 -0.84 9.04 -4.03
C LEU A 16 -0.88 10.26 -3.09
N LEU A 17 -2.06 10.67 -2.62
CA LEU A 17 -2.17 11.78 -1.68
C LEU A 17 -1.46 11.48 -0.35
N LEU A 18 -1.61 10.26 0.19
CA LEU A 18 -0.87 9.82 1.37
C LEU A 18 0.64 9.82 1.12
N SER A 19 1.07 9.35 -0.04
CA SER A 19 2.48 9.36 -0.43
C SER A 19 3.04 10.79 -0.43
N LEU A 20 2.35 11.75 -1.04
CA LEU A 20 2.78 13.15 -1.06
C LEU A 20 2.84 13.75 0.36
N ALA A 21 1.87 13.46 1.22
CA ALA A 21 1.89 13.88 2.61
C ALA A 21 3.12 13.32 3.36
N LEU A 22 3.46 12.05 3.14
CA LEU A 22 4.64 11.42 3.73
C LEU A 22 5.95 12.02 3.20
N ALA A 23 6.03 12.42 1.93
CA ALA A 23 7.19 13.10 1.37
C ALA A 23 7.46 14.44 2.05
N TRP A 24 6.41 15.23 2.27
CA TRP A 24 6.50 16.49 3.02
C TRP A 24 6.89 16.25 4.48
N LEU A 25 6.28 15.26 5.13
CA LEU A 25 6.61 14.89 6.50
C LEU A 25 8.09 14.50 6.65
N ALA A 26 8.60 13.67 5.74
CA ALA A 26 10.01 13.29 5.71
C ALA A 26 10.91 14.51 5.45
N SER A 27 10.52 15.42 4.56
CA SER A 27 11.25 16.65 4.29
C SER A 27 11.35 17.57 5.51
N PHE A 28 10.25 17.73 6.27
CA PHE A 28 10.26 18.49 7.51
C PHE A 28 11.16 17.87 8.59
N ILE A 29 11.25 16.55 8.63
CA ILE A 29 12.12 15.85 9.56
C ILE A 29 13.61 16.00 9.17
N LEU A 30 13.93 15.81 7.89
CA LEU A 30 15.30 15.73 7.41
C LEU A 30 15.92 17.10 7.13
N TYR A 31 15.18 18.01 6.50
CA TYR A 31 15.69 19.31 6.05
C TYR A 31 15.33 20.45 6.98
N ALA A 32 14.12 20.47 7.55
CA ALA A 32 13.69 21.52 8.47
C ALA A 32 14.04 21.25 9.95
N ASP A 33 14.66 20.09 10.24
CA ASP A 33 15.12 19.65 11.57
C ASP A 33 14.09 19.84 12.72
N ILE A 34 12.81 19.55 12.42
CA ILE A 34 11.75 19.73 13.42
C ILE A 34 11.87 18.64 14.51
N LYS A 35 12.41 19.01 15.68
CA LYS A 35 12.67 18.11 16.80
C LYS A 35 11.43 17.36 17.30
N ALA A 36 10.25 18.00 17.25
CA ALA A 36 8.98 17.36 17.64
C ALA A 36 8.64 16.16 16.73
N LEU A 37 8.81 16.32 15.41
CA LEU A 37 8.56 15.25 14.45
C LEU A 37 9.62 14.14 14.54
N LYS A 38 10.89 14.49 14.79
CA LYS A 38 11.94 13.48 15.04
C LYS A 38 11.65 12.59 16.26
N ARG A 39 11.03 13.15 17.30
CA ARG A 39 10.60 12.37 18.48
C ARG A 39 9.43 11.44 18.16
N LEU A 40 8.49 11.88 17.32
CA LEU A 40 7.33 11.08 16.92
C LEU A 40 7.71 9.97 15.92
N PHE A 41 8.65 10.25 15.03
CA PHE A 41 9.12 9.34 13.99
C PHE A 41 10.62 9.06 14.14
N PRO A 42 11.03 8.32 15.19
CA PRO A 42 12.45 8.02 15.45
C PRO A 42 13.12 7.26 14.30
N ALA A 43 12.36 6.51 13.50
CA ALA A 43 12.86 5.80 12.32
C ALA A 43 12.36 6.44 11.02
N SER A 44 12.75 7.69 10.77
CA SER A 44 12.33 8.48 9.60
C SER A 44 12.60 7.82 8.23
N HIS A 45 13.61 6.96 8.12
CA HIS A 45 13.86 6.17 6.90
C HIS A 45 12.69 5.24 6.53
N GLN A 46 11.87 4.81 7.50
CA GLN A 46 10.66 4.03 7.24
C GLN A 46 9.54 4.87 6.65
N LEU A 47 9.50 6.19 6.89
CA LEU A 47 8.55 7.09 6.22
C LEU A 47 8.86 7.20 4.73
N ILE A 48 10.14 7.22 4.35
CA ILE A 48 10.54 7.21 2.93
C ILE A 48 10.12 5.88 2.29
N ARG A 49 10.31 4.76 2.99
CA ARG A 49 9.82 3.44 2.50
C ARG A 49 8.31 3.44 2.33
N ALA A 50 7.56 3.93 3.31
CA ALA A 50 6.10 4.06 3.21
C ALA A 50 5.69 4.93 2.02
N HIS A 51 6.36 6.07 1.83
CA HIS A 51 6.13 6.99 0.70
C HIS A 51 6.28 6.29 -0.64
N ILE A 52 7.42 5.61 -0.85
CA ILE A 52 7.71 4.88 -2.10
C ILE A 52 6.69 3.75 -2.29
N ASP A 53 6.39 3.00 -1.25
CA ASP A 53 5.48 1.87 -1.33
C ASP A 53 4.05 2.33 -1.68
N TYR A 54 3.57 3.46 -1.14
CA TYR A 54 2.29 4.05 -1.58
C TYR A 54 2.29 4.48 -3.05
N ILE A 55 3.42 4.96 -3.60
CA ILE A 55 3.53 5.25 -5.04
C ILE A 55 3.37 3.95 -5.84
N LEU A 56 4.09 2.89 -5.43
CA LEU A 56 4.00 1.60 -6.10
C LEU A 56 2.58 1.04 -6.03
N MET A 57 1.92 1.11 -4.88
CA MET A 57 0.53 0.69 -4.73
C MET A 57 -0.42 1.50 -5.62
N CYS A 58 -0.23 2.82 -5.72
CA CYS A 58 -0.98 3.65 -6.67
C CYS A 58 -0.80 3.16 -8.11
N LEU A 59 0.44 2.95 -8.55
CA LEU A 59 0.74 2.50 -9.91
C LEU A 59 0.14 1.13 -10.21
N LEU A 60 0.24 0.19 -9.26
CA LEU A 60 -0.32 -1.16 -9.41
C LEU A 60 -1.85 -1.14 -9.48
N LEU A 61 -2.52 -0.34 -8.65
CA LEU A 61 -3.98 -0.18 -8.71
C LEU A 61 -4.44 0.40 -10.04
N VAL A 62 -3.75 1.45 -10.53
CA VAL A 62 -4.04 2.05 -11.84
C VAL A 62 -3.84 1.03 -12.96
N ALA A 63 -2.73 0.26 -12.93
CA ALA A 63 -2.48 -0.79 -13.90
C ALA A 63 -3.58 -1.87 -13.87
N CYS A 64 -3.99 -2.32 -12.68
CA CYS A 64 -5.07 -3.30 -12.53
C CYS A 64 -6.41 -2.79 -13.07
N TYR A 65 -6.74 -1.52 -12.83
CA TYR A 65 -7.94 -0.90 -13.39
C TYR A 65 -7.90 -0.90 -14.92
N TYR A 66 -6.80 -0.45 -15.52
CA TYR A 66 -6.70 -0.40 -16.98
C TYR A 66 -6.63 -1.79 -17.62
N LEU A 67 -6.05 -2.79 -16.96
CA LEU A 67 -6.10 -4.19 -17.41
C LEU A 67 -7.53 -4.73 -17.35
N ASN A 68 -8.26 -4.44 -16.28
CA ASN A 68 -9.68 -4.77 -16.17
C ASN A 68 -10.48 -4.20 -17.32
N GLU A 69 -10.33 -2.90 -17.61
CA GLU A 69 -11.01 -2.23 -18.73
C GLU A 69 -10.57 -2.79 -20.09
N LYS A 70 -9.27 -2.95 -20.31
CA LYS A 70 -8.70 -3.36 -21.60
C LYS A 70 -9.09 -4.78 -22.00
N LEU A 71 -9.10 -5.69 -21.04
CA LEU A 71 -9.39 -7.11 -21.26
C LEU A 71 -10.84 -7.48 -20.88
N SER A 72 -11.64 -6.51 -20.44
CA SER A 72 -13.00 -6.74 -19.93
C SER A 72 -13.04 -7.84 -18.87
N LEU A 73 -12.10 -7.79 -17.92
CA LEU A 73 -11.97 -8.81 -16.88
C LEU A 73 -13.22 -8.79 -15.99
N GLU A 74 -13.79 -9.97 -15.72
CA GLU A 74 -14.87 -10.11 -14.75
C GLU A 74 -14.29 -10.23 -13.34
N LEU A 75 -13.94 -9.09 -12.73
CA LEU A 75 -13.39 -9.07 -11.38
C LEU A 75 -14.49 -9.16 -10.31
N PRO A 76 -14.48 -10.19 -9.44
CA PRO A 76 -15.38 -10.25 -8.30
C PRO A 76 -15.13 -9.09 -7.33
N GLY A 77 -16.18 -8.51 -6.76
CA GLY A 77 -16.06 -7.38 -5.83
C GLY A 77 -15.13 -7.64 -4.63
N TRP A 78 -15.09 -8.88 -4.12
CA TRP A 78 -14.18 -9.24 -3.02
C TRP A 78 -12.71 -9.09 -3.40
N VAL A 79 -12.34 -9.36 -4.67
CA VAL A 79 -10.96 -9.19 -5.16
C VAL A 79 -10.60 -7.73 -5.12
N ILE A 80 -11.48 -6.87 -5.64
CA ILE A 80 -11.29 -5.42 -5.67
C ILE A 80 -11.09 -4.88 -4.25
N TYR A 81 -11.99 -5.22 -3.31
CA TYR A 81 -11.87 -4.75 -1.93
C TYR A 81 -10.60 -5.28 -1.24
N THR A 82 -10.22 -6.53 -1.48
CA THR A 82 -9.00 -7.13 -0.91
C THR A 82 -7.75 -6.44 -1.46
N THR A 83 -7.71 -6.15 -2.77
CA THR A 83 -6.63 -5.39 -3.41
C THR A 83 -6.53 -3.99 -2.83
N CYS A 84 -7.63 -3.25 -2.73
CA CYS A 84 -7.64 -1.90 -2.16
C CYS A 84 -7.19 -1.89 -0.69
N PHE A 85 -7.69 -2.83 0.11
CA PHE A 85 -7.27 -2.97 1.50
C PHE A 85 -5.77 -3.27 1.60
N GLY A 86 -5.27 -4.22 0.81
CA GLY A 86 -3.85 -4.56 0.75
C GLY A 86 -2.98 -3.38 0.32
N ALA A 87 -3.41 -2.62 -0.69
CA ALA A 87 -2.71 -1.45 -1.20
C ALA A 87 -2.52 -0.35 -0.15
N LEU A 88 -3.47 -0.19 0.79
CA LEU A 88 -3.35 0.78 1.87
C LEU A 88 -2.63 0.22 3.09
N TYR A 89 -2.96 -1.01 3.47
CA TYR A 89 -2.44 -1.62 4.69
C TYR A 89 -0.94 -1.94 4.58
N ASN A 90 -0.46 -2.31 3.39
CA ASN A 90 0.92 -2.71 3.18
C ASN A 90 1.91 -1.54 3.48
N PRO A 91 1.81 -0.36 2.85
CA PRO A 91 2.66 0.77 3.19
C PRO A 91 2.43 1.32 4.61
N PHE A 92 1.22 1.17 5.15
CA PHE A 92 0.88 1.61 6.51
C PHE A 92 1.75 0.91 7.57
N GLY A 93 2.13 -0.34 7.36
CA GLY A 93 3.07 -1.05 8.22
C GLY A 93 4.39 -0.29 8.42
N PHE A 94 4.91 0.36 7.38
CA PHE A 94 6.14 1.16 7.48
C PHE A 94 5.95 2.45 8.27
N ILE A 95 4.76 3.08 8.20
CA ILE A 95 4.44 4.24 9.07
C ILE A 95 4.46 3.80 10.53
N VAL A 96 3.84 2.65 10.84
CA VAL A 96 3.84 2.10 12.19
C VAL A 96 5.27 1.81 12.67
N LEU A 97 6.14 1.27 11.81
CA LEU A 97 7.55 1.06 12.12
C LEU A 97 8.34 2.36 12.27
N ALA A 98 7.97 3.42 11.56
CA ALA A 98 8.58 4.74 11.72
C ALA A 98 8.36 5.31 13.13
N ILE A 99 7.17 5.08 13.70
CA ILE A 99 6.77 5.51 15.05
C ILE A 99 7.31 4.54 16.12
N LYS A 100 7.20 3.22 15.87
CA LYS A 100 7.55 2.15 16.81
C LYS A 100 8.60 1.19 16.22
N PRO A 101 9.86 1.62 16.10
CA PRO A 101 10.91 0.85 15.41
C PRO A 101 11.26 -0.48 16.09
N HIS A 102 10.98 -0.62 17.39
CA HIS A 102 11.19 -1.87 18.11
C HIS A 102 10.33 -3.03 17.56
N MET A 103 9.22 -2.74 16.88
CA MET A 103 8.37 -3.76 16.25
C MET A 103 8.98 -4.34 14.97
N ALA A 104 10.05 -3.74 14.42
CA ALA A 104 10.75 -4.25 13.23
C ALA A 104 11.49 -5.57 13.51
N LYS A 105 11.73 -5.91 14.78
CA LYS A 105 12.37 -7.16 15.21
C LYS A 105 11.36 -8.00 16.00
N PRO A 106 10.40 -8.66 15.33
CA PRO A 106 9.38 -9.46 16.00
C PRO A 106 10.03 -10.62 16.76
N LYS A 107 9.81 -10.67 18.07
CA LYS A 107 10.38 -11.70 18.96
C LYS A 107 9.46 -12.90 19.10
N SER A 108 8.14 -12.69 19.07
CA SER A 108 7.13 -13.74 19.17
C SER A 108 6.70 -14.24 17.80
N THR A 109 6.31 -15.51 17.71
CA THR A 109 5.65 -16.12 16.55
C THR A 109 4.37 -15.36 16.16
N SER A 110 3.63 -14.82 17.15
CA SER A 110 2.44 -14.00 16.89
C SER A 110 2.75 -12.70 16.14
N ASP A 111 3.89 -12.06 16.44
CA ASP A 111 4.27 -10.79 15.82
C ASP A 111 4.74 -11.02 14.37
N LYS A 112 5.48 -12.11 14.15
CA LYS A 112 5.85 -12.55 12.79
C LYS A 112 4.62 -12.86 11.96
N ALA A 113 3.66 -13.58 12.54
CA ALA A 113 2.40 -13.89 11.86
C ALA A 113 1.63 -12.62 11.49
N ARG A 114 1.47 -11.66 12.39
CA ARG A 114 0.80 -10.38 12.09
C ARG A 114 1.44 -9.63 10.93
N ILE A 115 2.77 -9.59 10.88
CA ILE A 115 3.51 -8.94 9.78
C ILE A 115 3.24 -9.68 8.46
N LEU A 116 3.41 -11.00 8.44
CA LEU A 116 3.20 -11.81 7.23
C LEU A 116 1.75 -11.75 6.73
N LEU A 117 0.78 -11.86 7.64
CA LEU A 117 -0.64 -11.74 7.34
C LEU A 117 -0.99 -10.36 6.79
N GLY A 118 -0.22 -9.32 7.14
CA GLY A 118 -0.39 -7.97 6.60
C GLY A 118 -0.11 -7.84 5.11
N PHE A 119 0.76 -8.68 4.56
CA PHE A 119 1.06 -8.69 3.12
C PHE A 119 0.05 -9.49 2.30
N LEU A 120 -0.66 -10.44 2.93
CA LEU A 120 -1.56 -11.36 2.24
C LEU A 120 -2.64 -10.67 1.40
N PRO A 121 -3.34 -9.61 1.87
CA PRO A 121 -4.39 -9.00 1.07
C PRO A 121 -3.86 -8.41 -0.24
N ALA A 122 -2.69 -7.76 -0.20
CA ALA A 122 -2.06 -7.23 -1.41
C ALA A 122 -1.65 -8.37 -2.35
N THR A 123 -1.02 -9.42 -1.82
CA THR A 123 -0.61 -10.58 -2.63
C THR A 123 -1.78 -11.30 -3.27
N ILE A 124 -2.86 -11.56 -2.52
CA ILE A 124 -4.06 -12.23 -3.02
C ILE A 124 -4.76 -11.35 -4.05
N GLY A 125 -4.96 -10.07 -3.74
CA GLY A 125 -5.66 -9.13 -4.61
C GLY A 125 -4.96 -8.93 -5.95
N TYR A 126 -3.71 -8.45 -5.93
CA TYR A 126 -2.94 -8.24 -7.16
C TYR A 126 -2.65 -9.56 -7.89
N GLY A 127 -2.31 -10.61 -7.14
CA GLY A 127 -2.01 -11.93 -7.70
C GLY A 127 -3.21 -12.51 -8.46
N TYR A 128 -4.42 -12.38 -7.93
CA TYR A 128 -5.63 -12.83 -8.61
C TYR A 128 -5.85 -12.08 -9.93
N ILE A 129 -5.74 -10.74 -9.92
CA ILE A 129 -5.96 -9.92 -11.12
C ILE A 129 -4.92 -10.26 -12.20
N MET A 130 -3.65 -10.43 -11.82
CA MET A 130 -2.59 -10.82 -12.77
C MET A 130 -2.76 -12.25 -13.27
N TRP A 131 -3.18 -13.18 -12.42
CA TRP A 131 -3.47 -14.56 -12.84
C TRP A 131 -4.60 -14.61 -13.86
N LEU A 132 -5.69 -13.86 -13.63
CA LEU A 132 -6.79 -13.76 -14.58
C LEU A 132 -6.35 -13.07 -15.89
N THR A 133 -5.50 -12.05 -15.79
CA THR A 133 -4.89 -11.40 -16.95
C THR A 133 -4.11 -12.40 -17.81
N LEU A 134 -3.30 -13.27 -17.19
CA LEU A 134 -2.57 -14.32 -17.90
C LEU A 134 -3.50 -15.31 -18.60
N ILE A 135 -4.52 -15.80 -17.89
CA ILE A 135 -5.51 -16.71 -18.48
C ILE A 135 -6.23 -16.09 -19.67
N THR A 136 -6.51 -14.79 -19.62
CA THR A 136 -7.26 -14.08 -20.68
C THR A 136 -6.41 -13.83 -21.93
N LEU A 137 -5.09 -13.76 -21.78
CA LEU A 137 -4.15 -13.50 -22.88
C LEU A 137 -3.65 -14.76 -23.60
N LEU A 138 -3.77 -15.92 -22.95
CA LEU A 138 -3.34 -17.23 -23.47
C LEU A 138 -4.49 -17.93 -24.20
#